data_AF-A0A2R6MG42-F1
#
_entry.id   AF-A0A2R6MG42-F1
#
_cell.length_a   1.000
_cell.length_b   1.000
_cell.length_c   1.000
_cell.angle_alpha   90.00
_cell.angle_beta   90.00
_cell.angle_gamma   90.00
#
_symmetry.space_group_name_H-M   'P 1'
#
loop_
_entity.id
_entity.type
_entity.pdbx_description
1 polymer ?
#
loop_
_entity_poly.entity_id
_entity_poly.type
_entity_poly.pdbx_seq_one_letter_code
_entity_poly.pdbx_strand_id
1 'polypeptide(L)' 'MSLPIVKQRYGAGEIEGTLRDVDALDETLDDEEYALRLDIAREMYFRGLVHGHADVEKIEAVREAFGY' A
#
# COMPACT_ATOMS: atom_id res chain seq x y z
N MET A 1 11.50 -16.76 15.57
CA MET A 1 10.45 -16.67 14.53
C MET A 1 10.88 -15.61 13.54
N SER A 2 11.09 -15.95 12.27
CA SER A 2 11.30 -14.93 11.23
C SER A 2 10.00 -14.16 11.05
N LEU A 3 10.06 -12.82 11.10
CA LEU A 3 8.91 -11.98 10.79
C LEU A 3 8.42 -12.34 9.38
N PRO A 4 7.11 -12.57 9.17
CA PRO A 4 6.57 -12.81 7.83
C PRO A 4 7.05 -11.68 6.91
N ILE A 5 7.60 -12.03 5.74
CA ILE A 5 8.11 -11.02 4.80
C ILE A 5 6.91 -10.11 4.47
N VAL A 6 7.06 -8.79 4.68
CA VAL A 6 6.03 -7.75 4.47
C VAL A 6 5.26 -7.96 3.15
N LYS A 7 5.96 -8.45 2.11
CA LYS A 7 5.40 -8.80 0.81
C LYS A 7 4.31 -9.87 0.80
N GLN A 8 4.15 -10.69 1.84
CA GLN A 8 3.10 -11.72 1.91
C GLN A 8 1.89 -11.28 2.73
N ARG A 9 2.09 -10.42 3.73
CA ARG A 9 1.09 -10.16 4.76
C ARG A 9 0.13 -9.04 4.41
N TYR A 10 0.63 -7.94 3.84
CA TYR A 10 -0.20 -6.77 3.59
C TYR A 10 -0.93 -6.89 2.25
N GLY A 11 -2.19 -6.48 2.22
CA GLY A 11 -3.02 -6.36 1.01
C GLY A 11 -3.29 -4.90 0.67
N ALA A 12 -3.89 -4.65 -0.50
CA ALA A 12 -4.24 -3.30 -0.96
C ALA A 12 -5.14 -2.55 0.04
N GLY A 13 -6.07 -3.25 0.69
CA GLY A 13 -7.00 -2.66 1.66
C GLY A 13 -6.39 -2.32 3.03
N GLU A 14 -5.22 -2.87 3.37
CA GLU A 14 -4.59 -2.63 4.68
C GLU A 14 -3.67 -1.42 4.69
N ILE A 15 -3.30 -0.89 3.52
CA ILE A 15 -2.39 0.25 3.38
C ILE A 15 -3.00 1.51 3.94
N GLU A 16 -4.24 1.83 3.57
CA GLU A 16 -4.90 3.05 4.05
C GLU A 16 -5.09 3.04 5.57
N GLY A 17 -5.51 1.89 6.13
CA GLY A 17 -5.59 1.71 7.58
C GLY A 17 -4.24 1.89 8.27
N THR A 18 -3.18 1.28 7.73
CA THR A 18 -1.82 1.42 8.28
C THR A 18 -1.33 2.86 8.24
N LEU A 19 -1.67 3.61 7.19
CA LEU A 19 -1.30 5.03 7.08
C LEU A 19 -2.06 5.89 8.08
N ARG A 20 -3.32 5.56 8.39
CA ARG A 20 -4.08 6.22 9.45
C ARG A 20 -3.51 5.90 10.84
N ASP A 21 -3.07 4.66 11.07
CA ASP A 21 -2.49 4.22 12.35
C ASP A 21 -1.16 4.93 12.69
N VAL A 22 -0.47 5.49 11.69
CA VAL A 22 0.79 6.22 11.86
C VAL A 22 0.65 7.72 11.59
N ASP A 23 -0.59 8.23 11.58
CA ASP A 23 -0.91 9.65 11.33
C ASP A 23 -0.36 10.18 9.98
N ALA A 24 -0.16 9.31 8.99
CA ALA A 24 0.24 9.71 7.63
C ALA A 24 -0.96 10.13 6.77
N LEU A 25 -2.14 9.55 7.08
CA LEU A 25 -3.44 9.95 6.57
C LEU A 25 -4.33 10.30 7.78
N ASP A 26 -4.53 11.59 8.03
CA ASP A 26 -5.34 12.07 9.15
C ASP A 26 -6.42 13.06 8.67
N GLU A 27 -7.34 13.40 9.57
CA GLU A 27 -8.52 14.25 9.29
C GLU A 27 -8.21 15.74 9.09
N THR A 28 -6.95 16.15 9.29
CA THR A 28 -6.51 17.53 9.09
C THR A 28 -6.03 17.82 7.66
N LEU A 29 -5.78 16.77 6.88
CA LEU A 29 -5.47 16.87 5.46
C LEU A 29 -6.70 17.30 4.68
N ASP A 30 -6.48 18.15 3.67
CA ASP A 30 -7.52 18.35 2.67
C ASP A 30 -7.66 17.14 1.74
N ASP A 31 -8.76 17.10 0.97
CA ASP A 31 -9.06 15.96 0.09
C ASP A 31 -7.97 15.72 -0.96
N GLU A 32 -7.29 16.77 -1.43
CA GLU A 32 -6.24 16.69 -2.45
C GLU A 32 -4.95 16.10 -1.84
N GLU A 33 -4.55 16.58 -0.67
CA GLU A 33 -3.42 16.06 0.09
C GLU A 33 -3.64 14.61 0.51
N TYR A 34 -4.85 14.28 0.97
CA TYR A 34 -5.22 12.91 1.33
C TYR A 34 -5.08 11.97 0.14
N ALA A 35 -5.67 12.34 -1.01
CA ALA A 35 -5.60 11.55 -2.23
C ALA A 35 -4.16 11.38 -2.71
N LEU A 36 -3.38 12.47 -2.74
CA LEU A 36 -1.98 12.44 -3.16
C LEU A 36 -1.14 11.51 -2.29
N ARG A 37 -1.30 11.59 -0.95
CA ARG A 37 -0.55 10.73 -0.02
C ARG A 37 -0.94 9.27 -0.17
N LEU A 38 -2.22 8.97 -0.33
CA LEU A 38 -2.70 7.62 -0.57
C LEU A 38 -2.12 7.05 -1.87
N ASP A 39 -2.11 7.83 -2.95
CA ASP A 39 -1.56 7.41 -4.24
C ASP A 39 -0.04 7.18 -4.18
N ILE A 40 0.71 8.07 -3.51
CA ILE A 40 2.15 7.86 -3.27
C ILE A 40 2.40 6.56 -2.51
N ALA A 41 1.61 6.29 -1.46
CA ALA A 41 1.77 5.08 -0.67
C ALA A 41 1.45 3.81 -1.48
N ARG A 42 0.40 3.84 -2.31
CA ARG A 42 0.06 2.75 -3.25
C ARG A 42 1.19 2.46 -4.23
N GLU A 43 1.77 3.51 -4.81
CA GLU A 43 2.90 3.39 -5.74
C GLU A 43 4.15 2.82 -5.06
N MET A 44 4.48 3.30 -3.86
CA MET A 44 5.62 2.79 -3.09
C MET A 44 5.44 1.34 -2.68
N TYR A 45 4.23 0.95 -2.30
CA TYR A 45 3.89 -0.43 -2.00
C TYR A 45 4.04 -1.32 -3.24
N PHE A 46 3.49 -0.90 -4.38
CA PHE A 46 3.60 -1.65 -5.64
C PHE A 46 5.07 -1.84 -6.06
N ARG A 47 5.87 -0.77 -6.02
CA ARG A 47 7.33 -0.86 -6.26
C ARG A 47 8.01 -1.82 -5.29
N GLY A 48 7.63 -1.78 -4.02
CA GLY A 48 8.13 -2.69 -2.99
C GLY A 48 7.83 -4.17 -3.31
N LEU A 49 6.64 -4.47 -3.83
CA LEU A 49 6.29 -5.82 -4.29
C LEU A 49 7.14 -6.27 -5.48
N VAL A 50 7.30 -5.41 -6.48
CA VAL A 50 8.09 -5.70 -7.68
C VAL A 50 9.56 -5.92 -7.33
N HIS A 51 10.18 -5.00 -6.58
CA HIS A 51 11.57 -5.12 -6.16
C HIS A 51 11.80 -6.25 -5.16
N GLY A 52 10.82 -6.56 -4.33
CA GLY A 52 10.84 -7.68 -3.39
C GLY A 52 10.64 -9.04 -4.03
N HIS A 53 10.48 -9.09 -5.37
CA HIS A 53 10.14 -10.29 -6.13
C HIS A 53 8.96 -11.02 -5.48
N ALA A 54 7.85 -10.30 -5.27
CA ALA A 54 6.58 -10.91 -4.91
C ALA A 54 6.04 -11.76 -6.07
N ASP A 55 5.15 -12.70 -5.74
CA ASP A 55 4.51 -13.54 -6.75
C ASP A 55 3.67 -12.71 -7.72
N VAL A 56 3.67 -13.08 -9.00
CA VAL A 56 2.98 -12.32 -10.07
C VAL A 56 1.49 -12.18 -9.77
N GLU A 57 0.85 -13.24 -9.28
CA GLU A 57 -0.57 -13.23 -8.88
C GLU A 57 -0.86 -12.15 -7.83
N LYS A 58 0.07 -11.92 -6.90
CA LYS A 58 -0.07 -10.87 -5.90
C LYS A 58 0.09 -9.47 -6.50
N ILE A 59 1.05 -9.30 -7.41
CA ILE A 59 1.27 -8.04 -8.11
C ILE A 59 0.01 -7.67 -8.92
N GLU A 60 -0.57 -8.63 -9.63
CA GLU A 60 -1.80 -8.44 -10.41
C GLU A 60 -3.01 -8.12 -9.52
N ALA A 61 -3.21 -8.86 -8.42
CA ALA A 61 -4.31 -8.59 -7.49
C ALA A 61 -4.24 -7.18 -6.87
N VAL A 62 -3.03 -6.71 -6.53
CA VAL A 62 -2.82 -5.36 -5.99
C VAL A 62 -3.05 -4.30 -7.07
N ARG A 63 -2.61 -4.57 -8.30
CA ARG A 63 -2.81 -3.67 -9.45
C ARG A 63 -4.30 -3.45 -9.72
N GLU A 64 -5.07 -4.52 -9.77
CA GLU A 64 -6.53 -4.46 -9.95
C GLU A 64 -7.20 -3.70 -8.79
N ALA A 65 -6.81 -3.98 -7.54
CA ALA A 65 -7.37 -3.31 -6.37
C ALA A 65 -7.10 -1.79 -6.33
N PHE A 66 -6.02 -1.32 -6.96
CA PHE A 66 -5.72 0.12 -7.09
C PHE A 66 -6.35 0.78 -8.32
N GLY A 67 -6.94 0.00 -9.24
CA GLY A 67 -7.57 0.52 -10.45
C GLY A 67 -6.62 0.80 -11.62
N TYR A 68 -5.50 0.07 -11.70
CA TYR A 68 -4.49 0.16 -12.77
C TYR A 68 -4.66 -0.87 -13.91
#